data_AF-A0A2T1D733-F1
#
_entry.id   AF-A0A2T1D733-F1
#
_cell.length_a   1.000
_cell.length_b   1.000
_cell.length_c   1.000
_cell.angle_alpha   90.00
_cell.angle_beta   90.00
_cell.angle_gamma   90.00
#
_symmetry.space_group_name_H-M   'P 1'
#
loop_
_entity.id
_entity.type
_entity.pdbx_description
1 polymer ?
#
loop_
_entity_poly.entity_id
_entity_poly.type
_entity_poly.pdbx_seq_one_letter_code
_entity_poly.pdbx_strand_id
1 'polypeptide(L)'
;MHYPTTPDERYFVVKGRLWRCSNPGLDPEERSSLVKDLMNARRAVRHALNSEDELALKTAREQVNTAKVALGERGAVWWTDGAPDFNRKLVKNTPYADWHATIAGSHITCVDA
;
A
#
# COMPACT_ATOMS: atom_id res chain seq x y z
N MET A 1 6.11 12.69 0.97
CA MET A 1 4.72 12.69 1.47
C MET A 1 4.61 11.53 2.45
N HIS A 2 4.43 11.79 3.74
CA HIS A 2 4.23 10.76 4.75
C HIS A 2 2.72 10.53 4.87
N TYR A 3 2.27 9.27 4.76
CA TYR A 3 0.87 8.92 4.93
C TYR A 3 0.64 8.39 6.35
N PRO A 4 -0.50 8.71 6.98
CA PRO A 4 -0.84 8.13 8.28
C PRO A 4 -0.86 6.61 8.20
N THR A 5 -0.23 5.96 9.17
CA THR A 5 -0.15 4.50 9.28
C THR A 5 -0.97 4.05 10.49
N THR A 6 -1.75 2.98 10.34
CA THR A 6 -2.62 2.46 11.40
C THR A 6 -1.80 2.10 12.64
N PRO A 7 -2.39 2.12 13.86
CA PRO A 7 -1.65 1.84 15.08
C PRO A 7 -0.99 0.46 15.15
N ASP A 8 -1.51 -0.50 14.39
CA ASP A 8 -0.98 -1.86 14.26
C ASP A 8 -0.02 -2.02 13.07
N GLU A 9 0.30 -0.93 12.38
CA GLU A 9 1.22 -0.83 11.24
C GLU A 9 0.85 -1.66 10.00
N ARG A 10 -0.36 -2.23 9.98
CA ARG A 10 -0.81 -3.09 8.87
C ARG A 10 -1.17 -2.31 7.62
N TYR A 11 -1.59 -1.06 7.77
CA TYR A 11 -2.06 -0.24 6.64
C TYR A 11 -1.59 1.20 6.75
N PHE A 12 -1.46 1.86 5.61
CA PHE A 12 -1.37 3.32 5.51
C PHE A 12 -2.56 3.87 4.73
N VAL A 13 -2.89 5.15 4.96
CA VAL A 13 -4.08 5.78 4.40
C VAL A 13 -3.72 6.76 3.28
N VAL A 14 -4.27 6.54 2.10
CA VAL A 14 -4.18 7.48 0.96
C VAL A 14 -5.58 7.83 0.52
N LYS A 15 -5.93 9.13 0.60
CA LYS A 15 -7.26 9.66 0.21
C LYS A 15 -8.41 8.87 0.86
N GLY A 16 -8.29 8.59 2.17
CA GLY A 16 -9.30 7.85 2.95
C GLY A 16 -9.40 6.35 2.65
N ARG A 17 -8.47 5.78 1.86
CA ARG A 17 -8.42 4.36 1.52
C ARG A 17 -7.21 3.69 2.14
N LEU A 18 -7.42 2.54 2.76
CA LEU A 18 -6.37 1.72 3.34
C LEU A 18 -5.58 1.02 2.24
N TRP A 19 -4.26 1.01 2.41
CA TRP A 19 -3.31 0.26 1.60
C TRP A 19 -2.44 -0.55 2.53
N ARG A 20 -2.38 -1.86 2.32
CA ARG A 20 -1.61 -2.74 3.19
C ARG A 20 -0.12 -2.41 3.07
N CYS A 21 0.55 -2.34 4.21
CA CYS A 21 2.00 -2.21 4.30
C CYS A 21 2.70 -3.48 3.81
N SER A 22 3.93 -3.34 3.35
CA SER A 22 4.80 -4.50 3.10
C SER A 22 5.00 -5.28 4.40
N ASN A 23 5.19 -6.59 4.30
CA ASN A 23 5.45 -7.46 5.44
C ASN A 23 6.74 -6.99 6.15
N PRO A 24 6.66 -6.54 7.43
CA PRO A 24 7.84 -6.08 8.17
C PRO A 24 8.79 -7.22 8.55
N GLY A 25 8.34 -8.47 8.48
CA GLY A 25 9.15 -9.66 8.77
C GLY A 25 9.99 -10.16 7.59
N LEU A 26 10.00 -9.47 6.45
CA LEU A 26 10.90 -9.81 5.33
C LEU A 26 12.34 -9.49 5.70
N ASP A 27 13.26 -10.35 5.25
CA ASP A 27 14.69 -10.05 5.33
C ASP A 27 15.01 -8.72 4.59
N PRO A 28 15.89 -7.86 5.11
CA PRO A 28 16.18 -6.57 4.49
C PRO A 28 16.69 -6.67 3.05
N GLU A 29 17.49 -7.70 2.72
CA GLU A 29 18.01 -7.92 1.37
C GLU A 29 16.90 -8.40 0.43
N GLU A 30 16.07 -9.35 0.88
CA GLU A 30 14.89 -9.80 0.15
C GLU A 30 13.94 -8.63 -0.13
N ARG A 31 13.63 -7.83 0.90
CA ARG A 31 12.77 -6.65 0.77
C ARG A 31 13.36 -5.66 -0.25
N SER A 32 14.66 -5.42 -0.20
CA SER A 32 15.35 -4.53 -1.15
C SER A 32 15.23 -5.04 -2.59
N SER A 33 15.44 -6.34 -2.81
CA SER A 33 15.29 -6.97 -4.13
C SER A 33 13.86 -6.84 -4.66
N LEU A 34 12.86 -7.16 -3.83
CA LEU A 34 11.45 -7.06 -4.23
C LEU A 34 11.01 -5.62 -4.52
N VAL A 35 11.52 -4.64 -3.76
CA VAL A 35 11.31 -3.21 -4.06
C VAL A 35 11.92 -2.84 -5.40
N LYS A 36 13.13 -3.32 -5.71
CA LYS A 36 13.79 -3.10 -7.00
C LYS A 36 12.95 -3.68 -8.14
N ASP A 37 12.45 -4.90 -8.00
CA ASP A 37 11.58 -5.55 -8.98
C ASP A 37 10.28 -4.78 -9.20
N LEU A 38 9.65 -4.32 -8.11
CA LEU A 38 8.46 -3.47 -8.19
C LEU A 38 8.72 -2.17 -8.95
N MET A 39 9.87 -1.53 -8.74
CA MET A 39 10.23 -0.29 -9.46
C MET A 39 10.55 -0.57 -10.93
N ASN A 40 11.23 -1.68 -11.25
CA ASN A 40 11.46 -2.13 -12.62
C ASN A 40 10.13 -2.35 -13.35
N ALA A 41 9.21 -3.10 -12.75
CA ALA A 41 7.89 -3.39 -13.33
C ALA A 41 7.05 -2.11 -13.53
N ARG A 42 7.09 -1.16 -12.59
CA ARG A 42 6.41 0.15 -12.75
C ARG A 42 6.99 0.97 -13.90
N ARG A 43 8.32 0.95 -14.10
CA ARG A 43 8.95 1.58 -15.27
C ARG A 43 8.50 0.91 -16.56
N ALA A 44 8.44 -0.43 -16.59
CA ALA A 44 7.95 -1.18 -17.74
C ALA A 44 6.49 -0.84 -18.08
N VAL A 45 5.61 -0.67 -17.08
CA VAL A 45 4.23 -0.18 -17.30
C VAL A 45 4.23 1.18 -17.99
N ARG A 46 5.05 2.13 -17.51
CA ARG A 46 5.14 3.46 -18.12
C ARG A 46 5.64 3.37 -19.57
N HIS A 47 6.67 2.57 -19.82
CA HIS A 47 7.20 2.37 -21.16
C HIS A 47 6.14 1.80 -22.11
N ALA A 48 5.45 0.72 -21.69
CA ALA A 48 4.43 0.09 -22.51
C ALA A 48 3.23 1.00 -22.81
N LEU A 49 2.82 1.85 -21.85
CA LEU A 49 1.81 2.88 -22.10
C LEU A 49 2.25 3.91 -23.14
N ASN A 50 3.51 4.35 -23.07
CA ASN A 50 4.05 5.33 -24.00
C ASN A 50 4.26 4.76 -25.41
N SER A 51 4.48 3.45 -25.53
CA SER A 51 4.66 2.76 -26.81
C SER A 51 3.36 2.12 -27.33
N GLU A 52 2.24 2.31 -26.64
CA GLU A 52 0.94 1.68 -26.96
C GLU A 52 1.01 0.15 -27.12
N ASP A 53 1.94 -0.51 -26.40
CA ASP A 53 2.13 -1.95 -26.46
C ASP A 53 1.28 -2.65 -25.39
N GLU A 54 0.12 -3.17 -25.82
CA GLU A 54 -0.84 -3.83 -24.92
C GLU A 54 -0.28 -5.11 -24.27
N LEU A 55 0.55 -5.87 -24.99
CA LEU A 55 1.11 -7.13 -24.48
C LEU A 55 2.19 -6.85 -23.43
N ALA A 56 3.09 -5.91 -23.70
CA ALA A 56 4.07 -5.46 -22.73
C ALA A 56 3.38 -4.83 -21.51
N LEU A 57 2.28 -4.09 -21.71
CA LEU A 57 1.52 -3.49 -20.62
C LEU A 57 0.89 -4.54 -19.71
N LYS A 58 0.30 -5.60 -20.27
CA LYS A 58 -0.25 -6.72 -19.51
C LYS A 58 0.85 -7.40 -18.69
N THR A 59 1.95 -7.74 -19.33
CA THR A 59 3.11 -8.40 -18.70
C THR A 59 3.67 -7.55 -17.55
N ALA A 60 3.86 -6.25 -17.77
CA ALA A 60 4.37 -5.36 -16.73
C ALA A 60 3.41 -5.20 -15.54
N ARG A 61 2.09 -5.20 -15.78
CA ARG A 61 1.06 -5.18 -14.71
C ARG A 61 1.06 -6.47 -13.89
N GLU A 62 1.27 -7.62 -14.53
CA GLU A 62 1.42 -8.91 -13.86
C GLU A 62 2.69 -8.94 -12.99
N GLN A 63 3.81 -8.41 -13.48
CA GLN A 63 5.04 -8.26 -12.69
C GLN A 63 4.85 -7.35 -11.48
N VAL A 64 4.15 -6.21 -11.65
CA VAL A 64 3.78 -5.34 -10.51
C VAL A 64 2.95 -6.11 -9.49
N ASN A 65 1.99 -6.92 -9.95
CA ASN A 65 1.17 -7.71 -9.03
C ASN A 65 2.01 -8.75 -8.28
N THR A 66 2.88 -9.47 -8.97
CA THR A 66 3.78 -10.49 -8.40
C THR A 66 4.67 -9.89 -7.32
N ALA A 67 5.37 -8.79 -7.63
CA ALA A 67 6.22 -8.11 -6.66
C ALA A 67 5.44 -7.61 -5.44
N LYS A 68 4.22 -7.10 -5.63
CA LYS A 68 3.36 -6.67 -4.51
C LYS A 68 2.84 -7.80 -3.64
N VAL A 69 2.56 -8.97 -4.23
CA VAL A 69 2.19 -10.17 -3.47
C VAL A 69 3.38 -10.64 -2.65
N ALA A 70 4.57 -10.71 -3.25
CA ALA A 70 5.80 -11.10 -2.55
C ALA A 70 6.16 -10.13 -1.40
N LEU A 71 5.99 -8.81 -1.61
CA LEU A 71 6.13 -7.82 -0.54
C LEU A 71 5.07 -7.92 0.56
N GLY A 72 4.01 -8.70 0.37
CA GLY A 72 2.87 -8.80 1.30
C GLY A 72 1.85 -7.66 1.20
N GLU A 73 2.00 -6.73 0.24
CA GLU A 73 1.05 -5.62 0.00
C GLU A 73 -0.29 -6.11 -0.60
N ARG A 74 -0.31 -7.34 -1.14
CA ARG A 74 -1.46 -8.00 -1.78
C ARG A 74 -1.44 -9.49 -1.50
N GLY A 75 -2.56 -10.17 -1.79
CA GLY A 75 -2.69 -11.61 -1.57
C GLY A 75 -2.99 -11.94 -0.11
N ALA A 76 -2.51 -13.12 0.33
CA ALA A 76 -2.62 -13.55 1.71
C ALA A 76 -2.04 -12.50 2.68
N VAL A 77 -2.60 -12.43 3.87
CA VAL A 77 -2.14 -11.51 4.92
C VAL A 77 -0.87 -12.04 5.56
N TRP A 78 0.00 -11.15 6.03
CA TRP A 78 1.25 -11.53 6.69
C TRP A 78 1.14 -11.64 8.22
N TRP A 79 0.00 -11.27 8.80
CA TRP A 79 -0.28 -11.45 10.22
C TRP A 79 -0.96 -12.80 10.50
N THR A 80 -0.74 -13.33 11.71
CA THR A 80 -1.17 -14.67 12.12
C THR A 80 -2.30 -14.67 13.16
N ASP A 81 -2.77 -13.50 13.58
CA ASP A 81 -3.78 -13.35 14.64
C ASP A 81 -5.23 -13.58 14.18
N GLY A 82 -5.43 -13.96 12.91
CA GLY A 82 -6.75 -14.21 12.34
C GLY A 82 -7.56 -12.95 12.01
N ALA A 83 -7.01 -11.75 12.18
CA ALA A 83 -7.72 -10.53 11.83
C ALA A 83 -8.06 -10.48 10.31
N PRO A 84 -9.22 -9.92 9.93
CA PRO A 84 -9.59 -9.83 8.52
C PRO A 84 -8.73 -8.81 7.76
N ASP A 85 -8.65 -8.99 6.44
CA ASP A 85 -8.02 -8.02 5.55
C ASP A 85 -8.95 -6.83 5.23
N PHE A 86 -8.42 -5.63 5.45
CA PHE A 86 -9.06 -4.37 5.08
C PHE A 86 -8.33 -3.64 3.95
N ASN A 87 -7.39 -4.29 3.26
CA ASN A 87 -6.67 -3.70 2.13
C ASN A 87 -7.65 -3.16 1.08
N ARG A 88 -7.42 -1.93 0.63
CA ARG A 88 -8.28 -1.21 -0.31
C ARG A 88 -9.71 -1.05 0.22
N LYS A 89 -9.99 -0.98 1.52
CA LYS A 89 -11.29 -0.49 2.02
C LYS A 89 -11.20 0.98 2.39
N LEU A 90 -12.34 1.67 2.38
CA LEU A 90 -12.41 3.04 2.91
C LEU A 90 -12.25 2.96 4.42
N VAL A 91 -11.35 3.78 4.99
CA VAL A 91 -11.00 3.72 6.42
C VAL A 91 -12.22 3.91 7.33
N LYS A 92 -13.17 4.75 6.93
CA LYS A 92 -14.45 4.98 7.63
C LYS A 92 -15.35 3.75 7.76
N ASN A 93 -15.12 2.70 6.96
CA ASN A 93 -15.91 1.45 6.98
C ASN A 93 -15.12 0.30 7.62
N THR A 94 -14.16 0.62 8.48
CA THR A 94 -13.26 -0.35 9.12
C THR A 94 -13.07 0.01 10.60
N PRO A 95 -12.53 -0.90 11.43
CA PRO A 95 -12.21 -0.61 12.82
C PRO A 95 -11.24 0.57 13.02
N TYR A 96 -10.55 1.01 11.97
CA TYR A 96 -9.64 2.16 12.01
C TYR A 96 -10.36 3.51 11.85
N ALA A 97 -11.70 3.56 11.76
CA ALA A 97 -12.46 4.79 11.52
C ALA A 97 -12.21 5.85 12.61
N ASP A 98 -12.33 5.46 13.89
CA ASP A 98 -12.20 6.38 15.02
C ASP A 98 -10.77 6.93 15.12
N TRP A 99 -9.76 6.06 15.00
CA TRP A 99 -8.36 6.47 14.93
C TRP A 99 -8.11 7.44 13.77
N HIS A 100 -8.68 7.18 12.59
CA HIS A 100 -8.49 8.08 11.45
C HIS A 100 -9.19 9.43 11.66
N ALA A 101 -10.28 9.48 12.43
CA ALA A 101 -10.94 10.73 12.79
C ALA A 101 -10.10 11.57 13.77
N THR A 102 -9.37 10.95 14.72
CA THR A 102 -8.52 11.71 15.66
C THR A 102 -7.37 12.43 14.95
N ILE A 103 -6.77 11.79 13.94
CA ILE A 103 -5.70 12.42 13.14
C ILE A 103 -6.22 13.47 12.17
N ALA A 104 -7.45 13.33 11.67
CA ALA A 104 -8.08 14.32 10.79
C ALA A 104 -8.52 15.56 11.58
N GLY A 105 -8.99 15.37 12.82
CA GLY A 105 -9.34 16.45 13.74
C GLY A 105 -8.13 17.26 14.21
N SER A 106 -6.94 16.65 14.28
CA SER A 106 -5.69 17.35 14.63
C SER A 106 -5.21 18.36 13.58
N HIS A 107 -5.87 18.46 12.43
CA HIS A 107 -5.54 19.43 11.38
C HIS A 107 -6.33 20.76 11.49
N ILE A 108 -7.16 20.92 12.53
CA ILE A 108 -7.93 22.14 12.82
C ILE A 108 -7.62 22.59 14.24
N THR A 109 -6.63 23.48 14.41
CA THR A 109 -6.66 24.63 15.34
C THR A 109 -5.44 25.50 15.06
N CYS A 110 -5.61 26.51 14.22
CA CYS A 110 -4.89 27.78 14.35
C CYS A 110 -5.74 28.88 13.70
N VAL A 111 -6.84 29.23 14.38
CA VAL A 111 -7.44 30.57 14.30
C VAL A 111 -7.79 30.96 15.73
N ASP A 112 -7.47 32.21 16.05
CA ASP A 112 -7.79 32.98 17.24
C ASP A 112 -6.80 32.88 18.43
N ALA A 113 -5.77 33.73 18.35
CA ALA A 113 -5.20 34.46 19.49
C ALA A 113 -4.82 35.87 19.02
#